data_AF-A0A5Q0H3J5-F1
#
_entry.id   AF-A0A5Q0H3J5-F1
#
_cell.length_a   1.000
_cell.length_b   1.000
_cell.length_c   1.000
_cell.angle_alpha   90.00
_cell.angle_beta   90.00
_cell.angle_gamma   90.00
#
_symmetry.space_group_name_H-M   'P 1'
#
loop_
_entity.id
_entity.type
_entity.pdbx_description
1 polymer ?
#
loop_
_entity_poly.entity_id
_entity_poly.type
_entity_poly.pdbx_seq_one_letter_code
_entity_poly.pdbx_strand_id
1 'polypeptide(L)'
;MTTEVPVAAPWASGVPAIDDAAAWVEQLREERARITAAMLEAEAEFIGRVAQAHRAGELDWRGMLAAYEQVRAWSKAEGVTGHGRRWLAQIPYDRQNLTRLVETLPVREDGTWRGDTGFDRLHNGKYPGRGAEVAFVLFGNGGAPVFIGYTHQFFRRLQTLDRDGLTWESWLALPCTSRRDSVDLRRQLVARYGEPNIAARPATAPAPTTSTNPASTNPVSW
;
A
#
# COMPACT_ATOMS: atom_id res chain seq x y z
N MET A 1 56.18 -1.30 -41.91
CA MET A 1 55.27 -0.27 -42.44
C MET A 1 53.95 -0.94 -42.69
N THR A 2 53.05 -0.88 -41.71
CA THR A 2 51.72 -1.49 -41.80
C THR A 2 50.79 -0.40 -42.32
N THR A 3 50.37 -0.54 -43.57
CA THR A 3 49.40 0.38 -44.19
C THR A 3 48.05 0.10 -43.54
N GLU A 4 47.61 0.97 -42.63
CA GLU A 4 46.22 0.96 -42.16
C GLU A 4 45.34 1.25 -43.37
N VAL A 5 44.65 0.22 -43.85
CA VAL A 5 43.60 0.38 -44.85
C VAL A 5 42.46 1.10 -44.15
N PRO A 6 42.08 2.33 -44.56
CA PRO A 6 40.95 3.01 -43.97
C PRO A 6 39.72 2.12 -44.16
N VAL A 7 39.09 1.72 -43.06
CA VAL A 7 37.83 0.99 -43.08
C VAL A 7 36.81 1.95 -43.68
N ALA A 8 36.52 1.76 -44.96
CA ALA A 8 35.54 2.56 -45.67
C ALA A 8 34.24 2.54 -44.89
N ALA A 9 33.68 3.73 -44.62
CA ALA A 9 32.38 3.85 -43.98
C ALA A 9 31.39 2.98 -44.77
N PRO A 10 30.64 2.08 -44.13
CA PRO A 10 29.96 0.97 -44.80
C PRO A 10 28.82 1.37 -45.76
N TRP A 11 28.64 2.67 -46.05
CA TRP A 11 27.53 3.21 -46.82
C TRP A 11 27.83 4.58 -47.47
N ALA A 12 28.90 4.71 -48.26
CA ALA A 12 29.04 5.92 -49.09
C ALA A 12 28.02 5.91 -50.24
N SER A 13 27.13 6.90 -50.29
CA SER A 13 26.14 7.08 -51.37
C SER A 13 26.76 7.67 -52.63
N GLY A 14 27.93 8.30 -52.51
CA GLY A 14 28.59 9.03 -53.60
C GLY A 14 28.03 10.44 -53.82
N VAL A 15 27.04 10.85 -53.03
CA VAL A 15 26.48 12.21 -53.04
C VAL A 15 26.94 12.90 -51.75
N PRO A 16 27.85 13.89 -51.81
CA PRO A 16 28.46 14.49 -50.61
C PRO A 16 27.44 14.98 -49.57
N ALA A 17 26.36 15.63 -50.00
CA ALA A 17 25.33 16.11 -49.09
C ALA A 17 24.59 14.99 -48.32
N ILE A 18 24.44 13.81 -48.95
CA ILE A 18 23.85 12.64 -48.29
C ILE A 18 24.86 12.03 -47.31
N ASP A 19 26.14 11.95 -47.70
CA ASP A 19 27.24 11.42 -46.89
C ASP A 19 27.58 12.33 -45.68
N ASP A 20 27.33 13.63 -45.77
CA ASP A 20 27.44 14.57 -44.63
C ASP A 20 26.25 14.41 -43.66
N ALA A 21 25.01 14.36 -44.19
CA ALA A 21 23.82 14.14 -43.38
C ALA A 21 23.87 12.78 -42.64
N ALA A 22 24.44 11.79 -43.31
CA ALA A 22 24.79 10.48 -42.81
C ALA A 22 25.69 10.50 -41.58
N ALA A 23 26.84 11.15 -41.69
CA ALA A 23 27.80 11.32 -40.59
C ALA A 23 27.15 12.07 -39.42
N TRP A 24 26.35 13.09 -39.72
CA TRP A 24 25.62 13.84 -38.69
C TRP A 24 24.59 12.99 -37.93
N VAL A 25 23.83 12.15 -38.64
CA VAL A 25 22.88 11.21 -37.99
C VAL A 25 23.62 10.22 -37.09
N GLU A 26 24.78 9.72 -37.51
CA GLU A 26 25.57 8.80 -36.69
C GLU A 26 26.10 9.49 -35.42
N GLN A 27 26.62 10.72 -35.55
CA GLN A 27 27.03 11.53 -34.40
C GLN A 27 25.87 11.74 -33.40
N LEU A 28 24.66 12.06 -33.89
CA LEU A 28 23.49 12.21 -33.03
C LEU A 28 23.09 10.89 -32.35
N ARG A 29 23.30 9.74 -32.99
CA ARG A 29 23.04 8.42 -32.38
C ARG A 29 24.04 8.11 -31.27
N GLU A 30 25.33 8.37 -31.50
CA GLU A 30 26.37 8.21 -30.49
C GLU A 30 26.12 9.13 -29.29
N GLU A 31 25.76 10.38 -29.53
CA GLU A 31 25.40 11.33 -28.48
C GLU A 31 24.18 10.87 -27.69
N ARG A 32 23.12 10.44 -28.36
CA ARG A 32 21.93 9.88 -27.70
C ARG A 32 22.28 8.65 -26.87
N ALA A 33 23.11 7.74 -27.38
CA ALA A 33 23.53 6.54 -26.67
C ALA A 33 24.31 6.88 -25.39
N ARG A 34 25.24 7.84 -25.47
CA ARG A 34 26.02 8.35 -24.33
C ARG A 34 25.12 8.96 -23.25
N ILE A 35 24.18 9.82 -23.64
CA ILE A 35 23.22 10.43 -22.69
C ILE A 35 22.35 9.35 -22.05
N THR A 36 21.83 8.41 -22.85
CA THR A 36 21.03 7.28 -22.34
C THR A 36 21.81 6.46 -21.32
N ALA A 37 23.09 6.17 -21.57
CA ALA A 37 23.94 5.44 -20.63
C ALA A 37 24.12 6.20 -19.30
N ALA A 38 24.43 7.50 -19.37
CA ALA A 38 24.58 8.34 -18.17
C ALA A 38 23.28 8.42 -17.35
N MET A 39 22.12 8.49 -18.00
CA MET A 39 20.82 8.47 -17.32
C MET A 39 20.55 7.15 -16.62
N LEU A 40 20.90 6.02 -17.25
CA LEU A 40 20.76 4.69 -16.63
C LEU A 40 21.68 4.52 -15.41
N GLU A 41 22.89 5.07 -15.45
CA GLU A 41 23.81 5.08 -14.32
C GLU A 41 23.28 5.92 -13.16
N ALA A 42 22.78 7.13 -13.45
CA ALA A 42 22.16 8.00 -12.45
C ALA A 42 20.88 7.38 -11.85
N GLU A 43 20.06 6.69 -12.65
CA GLU A 43 18.90 5.95 -12.16
C GLU A 43 19.33 4.81 -11.22
N ALA A 44 20.39 4.06 -11.58
CA ALA A 44 20.93 2.99 -10.75
C ALA A 44 21.45 3.53 -9.41
N GLU A 45 22.15 4.67 -9.42
CA GLU A 45 22.60 5.33 -8.19
C GLU A 45 21.41 5.78 -7.33
N PHE A 46 20.38 6.39 -7.93
CA PHE A 46 19.16 6.78 -7.23
C PHE A 46 18.50 5.59 -6.53
N ILE A 47 18.31 4.47 -7.24
CA ILE A 47 17.72 3.24 -6.67
C ILE A 47 18.60 2.72 -5.53
N GLY A 48 19.93 2.76 -5.67
CA GLY A 48 20.87 2.35 -4.62
C GLY A 48 20.72 3.18 -3.34
N ARG A 49 20.60 4.50 -3.48
CA ARG A 49 20.36 5.42 -2.35
C ARG A 49 19.00 5.17 -1.69
N VAL A 50 17.95 4.92 -2.46
CA VAL A 50 16.62 4.54 -1.95
C VAL A 50 16.70 3.25 -1.13
N ALA A 51 17.41 2.23 -1.64
CA ALA A 51 17.62 0.97 -0.94
C ALA A 51 18.39 1.17 0.38
N GLN A 52 19.41 2.03 0.37
CA GLN A 52 20.18 2.37 1.56
C GLN A 52 19.34 3.10 2.61
N ALA A 53 18.60 4.15 2.22
CA ALA A 53 17.74 4.92 3.11
C ALA A 53 16.67 4.04 3.78
N HIS A 54 16.07 3.12 3.02
CA HIS A 54 15.11 2.17 3.59
C HIS A 54 15.75 1.19 4.57
N ARG A 55 16.94 0.64 4.28
CA ARG A 55 17.67 -0.21 5.24
C ARG A 55 18.06 0.54 6.50
N ALA A 56 18.33 1.83 6.41
CA ALA A 56 18.59 2.71 7.55
C ALA A 56 17.32 3.09 8.33
N GLY A 57 16.13 2.76 7.83
CA GLY A 57 14.85 3.14 8.44
C GLY A 57 14.45 4.60 8.22
N GLU A 58 15.20 5.34 7.39
CA GLU A 58 14.93 6.74 7.04
C GLU A 58 13.82 6.88 5.99
N LEU A 59 13.58 5.81 5.23
CA LEU A 59 12.55 5.73 4.20
C LEU A 59 11.59 4.58 4.50
N ASP A 60 10.32 4.88 4.68
CA ASP A 60 9.28 3.87 4.89
C ASP A 60 8.79 3.25 3.55
N TRP A 61 7.84 2.31 3.63
CA TRP A 61 7.30 1.67 2.43
C TRP A 61 6.57 2.66 1.50
N ARG A 62 6.01 3.76 2.02
CA ARG A 62 5.38 4.81 1.18
C ARG A 62 6.42 5.54 0.37
N GLY A 63 7.51 5.95 1.02
CA GLY A 63 8.66 6.53 0.35
C GLY A 63 9.24 5.60 -0.70
N MET A 64 9.34 4.30 -0.40
CA MET A 64 9.82 3.31 -1.37
C MET A 64 8.88 3.15 -2.57
N LEU A 65 7.55 3.11 -2.38
CA LEU A 65 6.58 3.07 -3.47
C LEU A 65 6.61 4.35 -4.31
N ALA A 66 6.73 5.52 -3.67
CA ALA A 66 6.86 6.80 -4.37
C ALA A 66 8.13 6.84 -5.23
N ALA A 67 9.26 6.37 -4.71
CA ALA A 67 10.51 6.25 -5.45
C ALA A 67 10.39 5.30 -6.65
N TYR A 68 9.69 4.16 -6.50
CA TYR A 68 9.40 3.26 -7.61
C TYR A 68 8.60 3.96 -8.72
N GLU A 69 7.51 4.64 -8.35
CA GLU A 69 6.66 5.35 -9.32
C GLU A 69 7.43 6.49 -10.00
N GLN A 70 8.36 7.15 -9.30
CA GLN A 70 9.25 8.15 -9.87
C GLN A 70 10.16 7.57 -10.95
N VAL A 71 10.83 6.44 -10.68
CA VAL A 71 11.67 5.73 -11.66
C VAL A 71 10.85 5.30 -12.88
N ARG A 72 9.64 4.77 -12.63
CA ARG A 72 8.70 4.40 -13.70
C ARG A 72 8.28 5.60 -14.54
N ALA A 73 8.03 6.76 -13.93
CA ALA A 73 7.67 7.99 -14.62
C ALA A 73 8.81 8.48 -15.52
N TRP A 74 10.06 8.50 -15.02
CA TRP A 74 11.25 8.84 -15.82
C TRP A 74 11.42 7.90 -17.00
N SER A 75 11.39 6.59 -16.76
CA SER A 75 11.49 5.59 -17.83
C SER A 75 10.41 5.73 -18.89
N LYS A 76 9.17 6.10 -18.51
CA LYS A 76 8.09 6.38 -19.45
C LYS A 76 8.35 7.64 -20.27
N ALA A 77 8.81 8.72 -19.64
CA ALA A 77 9.10 9.99 -20.32
C ALA A 77 10.21 9.82 -21.39
N GLU A 78 11.21 9.01 -21.07
CA GLU A 78 12.40 8.80 -21.90
C GLU A 78 12.29 7.64 -22.89
N GLY A 79 11.16 6.91 -22.87
CA GLY A 79 10.96 5.72 -23.70
C GLY A 79 11.88 4.55 -23.35
N VAL A 80 12.44 4.54 -22.14
CA VAL A 80 13.36 3.50 -21.66
C VAL A 80 12.56 2.36 -21.02
N THR A 81 12.71 1.16 -21.55
CA THR A 81 12.04 -0.04 -21.00
C THR A 81 12.88 -0.69 -19.89
N GLY A 82 12.31 -1.66 -19.16
CA GLY A 82 13.08 -2.48 -18.21
C GLY A 82 13.30 -1.90 -16.80
N HIS A 83 12.66 -0.78 -16.44
CA HIS A 83 12.78 -0.18 -15.10
C HIS A 83 12.49 -1.16 -13.95
N GLY A 84 11.48 -2.02 -14.10
CA GLY A 84 11.16 -3.04 -13.09
C GLY A 84 12.31 -4.01 -12.83
N ARG A 85 13.06 -4.41 -13.87
CA ARG A 85 14.24 -5.29 -13.73
C ARG A 85 15.38 -4.55 -13.04
N ARG A 86 15.64 -3.29 -13.40
CA ARG A 86 16.69 -2.47 -12.78
C ARG A 86 16.40 -2.19 -11.31
N TRP A 87 15.13 -1.93 -10.98
CA TRP A 87 14.65 -1.84 -9.60
C TRP A 87 14.88 -3.14 -8.83
N LEU A 88 14.41 -4.27 -9.36
CA LEU A 88 14.52 -5.59 -8.71
C LEU A 88 15.97 -6.05 -8.50
N ALA A 89 16.92 -5.56 -9.31
CA ALA A 89 18.34 -5.85 -9.12
C ALA A 89 18.90 -5.30 -7.80
N GLN A 90 18.28 -4.28 -7.23
CA GLN A 90 18.74 -3.62 -6.00
C GLN A 90 17.74 -3.70 -4.84
N ILE A 91 16.44 -3.77 -5.14
CA ILE A 91 15.35 -3.80 -4.17
C ILE A 91 14.45 -4.99 -4.49
N PRO A 92 14.37 -6.03 -3.64
CA PRO A 92 13.69 -7.30 -3.94
C PRO A 92 12.15 -7.22 -3.80
N TYR A 93 11.55 -6.07 -4.11
CA TYR A 93 10.12 -5.83 -4.03
C TYR A 93 9.63 -5.20 -5.32
N ASP A 94 8.75 -5.90 -6.04
CA ASP A 94 8.04 -5.30 -7.17
C ASP A 94 6.99 -4.29 -6.71
N ARG A 95 6.42 -3.56 -7.68
CA ARG A 95 5.34 -2.59 -7.43
C ARG A 95 4.18 -3.17 -6.64
N GLN A 96 3.73 -4.37 -6.98
CA GLN A 96 2.55 -4.97 -6.37
C GLN A 96 2.81 -5.31 -4.89
N ASN A 97 4.00 -5.82 -4.58
CA ASN A 97 4.44 -6.08 -3.21
C ASN A 97 4.59 -4.77 -2.43
N LEU A 98 5.16 -3.72 -3.01
CA LEU A 98 5.23 -2.40 -2.40
C LEU A 98 3.83 -1.83 -2.11
N THR A 99 2.91 -1.92 -3.06
CA THR A 99 1.52 -1.49 -2.86
C THR A 99 0.88 -2.24 -1.70
N ARG A 100 1.01 -3.57 -1.63
CA ARG A 100 0.49 -4.37 -0.51
C ARG A 100 1.10 -3.94 0.83
N LEU A 101 2.41 -3.71 0.88
CA LEU A 101 3.10 -3.26 2.10
C LEU A 101 2.60 -1.87 2.53
N VAL A 102 2.43 -0.94 1.59
CA VAL A 102 1.87 0.40 1.86
C VAL A 102 0.42 0.32 2.33
N GLU A 103 -0.39 -0.56 1.76
CA GLU A 103 -1.77 -0.79 2.20
C GLU A 103 -1.83 -1.31 3.63
N THR A 104 -0.80 -2.04 4.09
CA THR A 104 -0.74 -2.48 5.48
C THR A 104 -0.41 -1.37 6.46
N LEU A 105 0.16 -0.22 6.03
CA LEU A 105 0.64 0.83 6.93
C LEU A 105 -0.50 1.66 7.56
N PRO A 106 -0.30 2.22 8.77
CA PRO A 106 -1.27 3.11 9.41
C PRO A 106 -1.56 4.33 8.53
N VAL A 107 -2.84 4.70 8.41
CA VAL A 107 -3.31 5.72 7.47
C VAL A 107 -3.03 7.13 7.96
N ARG A 108 -3.06 7.32 9.27
CA ARG A 108 -2.94 8.64 9.89
C ARG A 108 -1.50 8.95 10.26
N GLU A 109 -1.18 10.24 10.32
CA GLU A 109 0.11 10.76 10.78
C GLU A 109 0.43 10.33 12.22
N ASP A 110 -0.60 10.04 13.03
CA ASP A 110 -0.46 9.52 14.39
C ASP A 110 0.00 8.05 14.44
N GLY A 111 0.23 7.41 13.28
CA GLY A 111 0.69 6.03 13.20
C GLY A 111 -0.39 5.01 13.58
N THR A 112 -1.67 5.38 13.61
CA THR A 112 -2.77 4.49 14.02
C THR A 112 -3.70 4.12 12.87
N TRP A 113 -4.39 2.98 13.01
CA TRP A 113 -5.57 2.66 12.20
C TRP A 113 -6.82 2.95 13.00
N ARG A 114 -7.82 3.56 12.36
CA ARG A 114 -9.13 3.82 12.96
C ARG A 114 -10.23 3.58 11.94
N GLY A 115 -11.39 3.17 12.43
CA GLY A 115 -12.62 3.11 11.65
C GLY A 115 -13.83 3.42 12.52
N ASP A 116 -14.86 3.95 11.91
CA ASP A 116 -16.14 4.36 12.49
C ASP A 116 -17.27 3.39 12.07
N THR A 117 -16.91 2.12 11.88
CA THR A 117 -17.84 1.11 11.41
C THR A 117 -17.71 -0.22 12.15
N GLY A 118 -18.85 -0.92 12.25
CA GLY A 118 -18.93 -2.33 12.59
C GLY A 118 -18.31 -3.23 11.50
N PHE A 119 -18.37 -4.55 11.71
CA PHE A 119 -17.69 -5.52 10.85
C PHE A 119 -18.09 -5.42 9.36
N ASP A 120 -19.38 -5.26 9.06
CA ASP A 120 -19.91 -5.26 7.68
C ASP A 120 -19.25 -4.24 6.74
N ARG A 121 -18.80 -3.10 7.27
CA ARG A 121 -18.16 -2.04 6.48
C ARG A 121 -16.64 -2.02 6.63
N LEU A 122 -16.07 -2.90 7.45
CA LEU A 122 -14.63 -3.03 7.62
C LEU A 122 -13.93 -3.36 6.29
N HIS A 123 -14.61 -4.12 5.41
CA HIS A 123 -14.14 -4.48 4.07
C HIS A 123 -13.82 -3.28 3.17
N ASN A 124 -14.49 -2.15 3.38
CA ASN A 124 -14.32 -0.93 2.58
C ASN A 124 -13.30 0.03 3.22
N GLY A 125 -12.82 -0.27 4.42
CA GLY A 125 -11.90 0.55 5.20
C GLY A 125 -10.45 0.11 5.07
N LYS A 126 -9.55 0.98 5.53
CA LYS A 126 -8.14 0.64 5.72
C LYS A 126 -7.95 0.08 7.14
N TYR A 127 -7.52 -1.17 7.24
CA TYR A 127 -7.28 -1.86 8.50
C TYR A 127 -5.88 -2.48 8.52
N PRO A 128 -5.35 -2.85 9.71
CA PRO A 128 -4.07 -3.52 9.80
C PRO A 128 -3.99 -4.73 8.87
N GLY A 129 -2.97 -4.75 8.02
CA GLY A 129 -2.75 -5.85 7.08
C GLY A 129 -2.48 -7.19 7.77
N ARG A 130 -2.60 -8.29 7.03
CA ARG A 130 -2.30 -9.63 7.56
C ARG A 130 -0.85 -9.70 8.05
N GLY A 131 -0.65 -10.14 9.28
CA GLY A 131 0.68 -10.27 9.91
C GLY A 131 1.13 -9.03 10.68
N ALA A 132 0.45 -7.89 10.56
CA ALA A 132 0.73 -6.73 11.39
C ALA A 132 0.36 -7.02 12.85
N GLU A 133 1.34 -6.99 13.75
CA GLU A 133 1.11 -7.06 15.19
C GLU A 133 0.46 -5.76 15.65
N VAL A 134 -0.74 -5.86 16.22
CA VAL A 134 -1.48 -4.69 16.70
C VAL A 134 -2.11 -4.92 18.06
N ALA A 135 -2.17 -3.88 18.88
CA ALA A 135 -3.05 -3.75 20.03
C ALA A 135 -4.23 -2.88 19.64
N PHE A 136 -5.45 -3.26 19.99
CA PHE A 136 -6.64 -2.57 19.52
C PHE A 136 -7.75 -2.49 20.56
N VAL A 137 -8.62 -1.49 20.36
CA VAL A 137 -9.82 -1.25 21.14
C VAL A 137 -11.01 -1.09 20.19
N LEU A 138 -12.12 -1.72 20.55
CA LEU A 138 -13.42 -1.56 19.92
C LEU A 138 -14.30 -0.74 20.86
N PHE A 139 -15.02 0.23 20.31
CA PHE A 139 -15.90 1.12 21.04
C PHE A 139 -17.34 0.93 20.59
N GLY A 140 -18.28 0.97 21.54
CA GLY A 140 -19.72 0.97 21.29
C GLY A 140 -20.45 1.80 22.34
N ASN A 141 -21.78 1.86 22.27
CA ASN A 141 -22.63 2.52 23.27
C ASN A 141 -22.20 3.98 23.54
N GLY A 142 -21.96 4.77 22.49
CA GLY A 142 -21.53 6.17 22.65
C GLY A 142 -20.06 6.34 23.03
N GLY A 143 -19.20 5.41 22.59
CA GLY A 143 -17.74 5.53 22.69
C GLY A 143 -17.09 4.80 23.88
N ALA A 144 -17.86 3.99 24.63
CA ALA A 144 -17.30 3.16 25.70
C ALA A 144 -16.53 1.94 25.11
N PRO A 145 -15.40 1.52 25.71
CA PRO A 145 -14.69 0.34 25.21
C PRO A 145 -15.51 -0.93 25.48
N VAL A 146 -15.82 -1.67 24.42
CA VAL A 146 -16.52 -2.96 24.50
C VAL A 146 -15.55 -4.14 24.43
N PHE A 147 -14.38 -3.94 23.83
CA PHE A 147 -13.34 -4.95 23.74
C PHE A 147 -11.96 -4.31 23.60
N ILE A 148 -10.96 -4.87 24.30
CA ILE A 148 -9.54 -4.47 24.17
C ILE A 148 -8.70 -5.74 24.04
N GLY A 149 -7.96 -5.85 22.93
CA GLY A 149 -7.16 -7.03 22.62
C GLY A 149 -5.89 -6.71 21.84
N TYR A 150 -5.21 -7.77 21.40
CA TYR A 150 -4.09 -7.70 20.47
C TYR A 150 -4.12 -8.91 19.54
N THR A 151 -3.53 -8.79 18.35
CA THR A 151 -3.53 -9.86 17.33
C THR A 151 -2.57 -9.53 16.18
N HIS A 152 -2.11 -10.55 15.45
CA HIS A 152 -1.44 -10.42 14.15
C HIS A 152 -2.38 -10.73 12.96
N GLN A 153 -3.65 -11.06 13.24
CA GLN A 153 -4.70 -11.35 12.26
C GLN A 153 -5.94 -10.49 12.55
N PHE A 154 -5.77 -9.17 12.46
CA PHE A 154 -6.79 -8.19 12.86
C PHE A 154 -8.18 -8.48 12.27
N PHE A 155 -8.26 -8.59 10.95
CA PHE A 155 -9.52 -8.85 10.25
C PHE A 155 -10.22 -10.13 10.73
N ARG A 156 -9.49 -11.26 10.80
CA ARG A 156 -10.03 -12.55 11.26
C ARG A 156 -10.48 -12.47 12.72
N ARG A 157 -9.75 -11.74 13.56
CA ARG A 157 -10.13 -11.57 14.96
C ARG A 157 -11.45 -10.80 15.08
N LEU A 158 -11.62 -9.72 14.32
CA LEU A 158 -12.89 -8.97 14.31
C LEU A 158 -14.04 -9.82 13.76
N GLN A 159 -13.80 -10.63 12.73
CA GLN A 159 -14.80 -11.55 12.20
C GLN A 159 -15.26 -12.58 13.23
N THR A 160 -14.34 -13.11 14.04
CA THR A 160 -14.70 -14.03 15.14
C THR A 160 -15.53 -13.29 16.19
N LEU A 161 -15.12 -12.09 16.60
CA LEU A 161 -15.86 -11.31 17.60
C LEU A 161 -17.28 -10.95 17.13
N ASP A 162 -17.43 -10.56 15.87
CA ASP A 162 -18.74 -10.28 15.25
C ASP A 162 -19.64 -11.52 15.25
N ARG A 163 -19.09 -12.67 14.83
CA ARG A 163 -19.80 -13.97 14.87
C ARG A 163 -20.20 -14.38 16.29
N ASP A 164 -19.36 -14.04 17.28
CA ASP A 164 -19.63 -14.27 18.70
C ASP A 164 -20.68 -13.27 19.26
N GLY A 165 -21.18 -12.35 18.42
CA GLY A 165 -22.24 -11.39 18.76
C GLY A 165 -21.74 -10.10 19.38
N LEU A 166 -20.43 -9.82 19.34
CA LEU A 166 -19.91 -8.55 19.79
C LEU A 166 -20.23 -7.47 18.77
N THR A 167 -20.97 -6.44 19.19
CA THR A 167 -21.25 -5.26 18.37
C THR A 167 -20.35 -4.08 18.76
N TRP A 168 -19.94 -3.28 17.79
CA TRP A 168 -19.17 -2.04 18.00
C TRP A 168 -19.51 -1.01 16.92
N GLU A 169 -19.30 0.26 17.26
CA GLU A 169 -19.55 1.43 16.40
C GLU A 169 -18.25 1.94 15.79
N SER A 170 -17.14 1.90 16.53
CA SER A 170 -15.83 2.37 16.05
C SER A 170 -14.69 1.55 16.64
N TRP A 171 -13.49 1.72 16.10
CA TRP A 171 -12.32 0.98 16.53
C TRP A 171 -11.02 1.77 16.31
N LEU A 172 -10.00 1.43 17.09
CA LEU A 172 -8.65 1.96 17.02
C LEU A 172 -7.67 0.80 17.15
N ALA A 173 -6.66 0.74 16.28
CA ALA A 173 -5.54 -0.19 16.36
C ALA A 173 -4.20 0.56 16.34
N LEU A 174 -3.30 0.16 17.23
CA LEU A 174 -1.94 0.67 17.39
C LEU A 174 -0.93 -0.36 16.87
N PRO A 175 0.04 0.04 16.03
CA PRO A 175 1.07 -0.87 15.56
C PRO A 175 1.97 -1.30 16.71
N CYS A 176 2.42 -2.55 16.67
CA CYS A 176 3.37 -3.11 17.61
C CYS A 176 4.56 -3.68 16.84
N THR A 177 5.75 -3.58 17.42
CA THR A 177 6.99 -4.13 16.84
C THR A 177 7.16 -5.62 17.15
N SER A 178 6.49 -6.10 18.21
CA SER A 178 6.57 -7.48 18.66
C SER A 178 5.32 -7.88 19.44
N ARG A 179 5.18 -9.18 19.67
CA ARG A 179 4.11 -9.70 20.53
C ARG A 179 4.20 -9.16 21.97
N ARG A 180 5.40 -9.02 22.53
CA ARG A 180 5.59 -8.47 23.89
C ARG A 180 5.07 -7.03 23.96
N ASP A 181 5.45 -6.23 22.97
CA ASP A 181 5.00 -4.85 22.80
C ASP A 181 3.47 -4.76 22.72
N SER A 182 2.81 -5.68 21.99
CA SER A 182 1.34 -5.72 21.92
C SER A 182 0.65 -6.02 23.26
N VAL A 183 1.28 -6.79 24.14
CA VAL A 183 0.77 -7.07 25.48
C VAL A 183 0.88 -5.83 26.36
N ASP A 184 2.01 -5.13 26.28
CA ASP A 184 2.24 -3.91 27.05
C ASP A 184 1.34 -2.77 26.57
N LEU A 185 1.20 -2.59 25.25
CA LEU A 185 0.23 -1.64 24.66
C LEU A 185 -1.21 -1.98 25.02
N ARG A 186 -1.60 -3.26 25.07
CA ARG A 186 -2.92 -3.65 25.56
C ARG A 186 -3.15 -3.20 27.01
N ARG A 187 -2.17 -3.37 27.90
CA ARG A 187 -2.28 -2.90 29.30
C ARG A 187 -2.47 -1.38 29.36
N GLN A 188 -1.73 -0.64 28.53
CA GLN A 188 -1.88 0.81 28.42
C GLN A 188 -3.27 1.21 27.91
N LEU A 189 -3.82 0.50 26.92
CA LEU A 189 -5.19 0.73 26.44
C LEU A 189 -6.22 0.48 27.55
N VAL A 190 -6.08 -0.59 28.34
CA VAL A 190 -6.96 -0.85 29.49
C VAL A 190 -6.85 0.25 30.54
N ALA A 191 -5.63 0.70 30.87
CA ALA A 191 -5.43 1.79 31.82
C ALA A 191 -6.03 3.11 31.31
N ARG A 192 -6.00 3.35 29.99
CA ARG A 192 -6.49 4.58 29.36
C ARG A 192 -8.00 4.63 29.22
N TYR A 193 -8.62 3.52 28.80
CA TYR A 193 -10.05 3.49 28.44
C TYR A 193 -10.92 2.81 29.50
N GLY A 194 -10.32 2.09 30.46
CA GLY A 194 -11.01 1.25 31.42
C GLY A 194 -11.12 -0.21 30.97
N GLU A 195 -11.52 -1.07 31.89
CA GLU A 195 -11.81 -2.47 31.56
C GLU A 195 -13.08 -2.56 30.71
N PRO A 196 -13.08 -3.35 29.62
CA PRO A 196 -14.26 -3.48 28.78
C PRO A 196 -15.43 -4.09 29.56
N ASN A 197 -16.61 -3.47 29.47
CA ASN A 197 -17.81 -3.99 30.10
C ASN A 197 -18.45 -5.08 29.22
N ILE A 198 -17.87 -6.28 29.24
CA ILE A 198 -18.33 -7.43 28.43
C ILE A 198 -19.72 -7.92 28.88
N ALA A 199 -20.14 -7.58 30.12
CA ALA A 199 -21.41 -8.03 30.69
C ALA A 199 -22.64 -7.27 30.18
N ALA A 200 -22.46 -6.10 29.57
CA ALA A 200 -23.56 -5.32 29.02
C ALA A 200 -23.90 -5.78 27.59
N ARG A 201 -24.32 -7.04 27.44
CA ARG A 201 -25.09 -7.41 26.24
C ARG A 201 -26.31 -6.49 26.25
N PRO A 202 -26.50 -5.57 25.27
CA PRO A 202 -27.74 -4.81 25.20
C PRO A 202 -28.85 -5.85 25.14
N ALA A 203 -29.78 -5.78 26.10
CA ALA A 203 -30.94 -6.67 26.11
C ALA A 203 -31.50 -6.66 24.70
N THR A 204 -31.49 -7.82 24.04
CA THR A 204 -31.99 -7.97 22.67
C THR A 204 -33.31 -7.22 22.62
N ALA A 205 -33.35 -6.12 21.86
CA ALA A 205 -34.60 -5.37 21.71
C ALA A 205 -35.66 -6.41 21.29
N PRO A 206 -36.80 -6.49 22.00
CA PRO A 206 -37.79 -7.52 21.72
C PRO A 206 -38.08 -7.47 20.22
N ALA A 207 -38.01 -8.64 19.57
CA ALA A 207 -38.25 -8.75 18.14
C ALA A 207 -39.50 -7.93 17.80
N PRO A 208 -39.48 -7.10 16.73
CA PRO A 208 -40.63 -6.30 16.35
C PRO A 208 -41.80 -7.26 16.20
N THR A 209 -42.74 -7.22 17.15
CA THR A 209 -43.96 -8.01 17.10
C THR A 209 -44.59 -7.67 15.77
N THR A 210 -44.57 -8.64 14.85
CA THR A 210 -45.18 -8.52 13.55
C THR A 210 -46.64 -8.25 13.82
N SER A 211 -47.04 -6.97 13.73
CA SER A 211 -48.43 -6.58 13.83
C SER A 211 -49.08 -7.17 12.58
N THR A 212 -49.66 -8.35 12.75
CA THR A 212 -50.51 -9.02 11.77
C THR A 212 -51.63 -8.04 11.43
N ASN A 213 -51.43 -7.28 10.35
CA ASN A 213 -52.47 -6.43 9.79
C ASN A 213 -53.59 -7.35 9.28
N PRO A 214 -54.80 -7.31 9.85
CA PRO A 214 -55.91 -8.08 9.31
C PRO A 214 -56.27 -7.55 7.92
N ALA A 215 -56.50 -8.48 7.00
CA ALA A 215 -56.82 -8.25 5.60
C ALA A 215 -57.94 -7.22 5.41
N SER A 216 -57.64 -6.13 4.68
CA SER A 216 -58.65 -5.22 4.17
C SER A 216 -59.15 -5.75 2.82
N THR A 217 -60.32 -6.39 2.85
CA THR A 217 -61.05 -6.86 1.68
C THR A 217 -61.68 -5.66 0.98
N ASN A 218 -61.17 -5.27 -0.19
CA ASN A 218 -61.85 -4.30 -1.05
C ASN A 218 -62.93 -5.01 -1.89
N PRO A 219 -64.18 -4.52 -1.91
CA PRO A 219 -65.20 -5.02 -2.83
C PRO A 219 -64.95 -4.49 -4.24
N VAL A 220 -65.13 -5.38 -5.22
CA VAL A 220 -65.16 -5.08 -6.65
C VAL A 220 -66.53 -4.49 -6.98
N SER A 221 -66.54 -3.30 -7.57
CA SER A 221 -67.73 -2.73 -8.22
C SER A 221 -67.62 -2.96 -9.73
N TRP A 222 -68.70 -3.49 -10.31
CA TRP A 222 -68.92 -3.73 -11.73
C TRP A 222 -69.36 -2.46 -12.46
#